data_AF-V7FW67-F1
#
_entry.id   AF-V7FW67-F1
#
_cell.length_a   1.000
_cell.length_b   1.000
_cell.length_c   1.000
_cell.angle_alpha   90.00
_cell.angle_beta   90.00
_cell.angle_gamma   90.00
#
_symmetry.space_group_name_H-M   'P 1'
#
loop_
_entity.id
_entity.type
_entity.pdbx_description
1 polymer ?
#
loop_
_entity_poly.entity_id
_entity_poly.type
_entity_poly.pdbx_seq_one_letter_code
_entity_poly.pdbx_strand_id
1 'polypeptide(L)'
;MTALIDCIDDGRKTHLVGDNNDLKELLWGVRDLKEGRPTDVADFFGFNSWESVVDFAKTAEGGHLTMFVNLVQSKGEKRLLWAINQSVGEDQADIVISMTCP
;
A
#
# COMPACT_ATOMS: atom_id res chain seq x y z
N MET A 1 9.86 -1.38 -17.05
CA MET A 1 8.97 -0.94 -15.96
C MET A 1 9.41 -1.61 -14.67
N THR A 2 10.59 -1.22 -14.14
CA THR A 2 11.24 -1.91 -13.02
C THR A 2 11.71 -0.93 -11.93
N ALA A 3 11.60 0.38 -12.17
CA ALA A 3 12.18 1.40 -11.29
C ALA A 3 11.53 1.48 -9.88
N LEU A 4 10.27 1.04 -9.75
CA LEU A 4 9.49 1.18 -8.52
C LEU A 4 9.90 0.17 -7.45
N ILE A 5 10.31 -1.03 -7.86
CA ILE A 5 10.73 -2.11 -6.94
C ILE A 5 12.18 -1.87 -6.50
N ASP A 6 13.04 -1.43 -7.42
CA ASP A 6 14.46 -1.16 -7.16
C ASP A 6 14.65 -0.03 -6.12
N CYS A 7 13.79 1.01 -6.14
CA CYS A 7 13.89 2.12 -5.17
C CYS A 7 13.57 1.72 -3.73
N ILE A 8 12.77 0.67 -3.49
CA ILE A 8 12.39 0.25 -2.13
C ILE A 8 13.43 -0.72 -1.53
N ASP A 9 14.28 -1.33 -2.36
CA ASP A 9 15.33 -2.24 -1.88
C ASP A 9 16.60 -1.51 -1.40
N ASP A 10 16.76 -0.25 -1.77
CA ASP A 10 17.93 0.57 -1.46
C ASP A 10 17.86 1.27 -0.09
N GLY A 11 16.92 0.85 0.78
CA GLY A 11 16.77 1.39 2.14
C GLY A 11 16.31 2.85 2.21
N ARG A 12 15.79 3.42 1.12
CA ARG A 12 15.40 4.84 1.05
C ARG A 12 13.96 5.06 1.52
N LYS A 13 13.77 6.04 2.39
CA LYS A 13 12.48 6.43 2.98
C LYS A 13 11.60 7.12 1.93
N THR A 14 10.59 6.41 1.43
CA THR A 14 9.65 6.92 0.42
C THR A 14 8.41 7.56 1.05
N HIS A 15 8.11 8.79 0.66
CA HIS A 15 6.90 9.55 0.94
C HIS A 15 5.88 9.24 -0.14
N LEU A 16 4.76 8.62 0.20
CA LEU A 16 3.67 8.40 -0.74
C LEU A 16 2.86 9.70 -0.83
N VAL A 17 2.79 10.34 -2.01
CA VAL A 17 1.89 11.48 -2.22
C VAL A 17 0.49 10.93 -2.50
N GLY A 18 -0.31 11.04 -1.47
CA GLY A 18 -1.68 10.57 -1.26
C GLY A 18 -1.79 10.59 0.26
N ASP A 19 -2.79 11.27 0.82
CA ASP A 19 -2.85 11.63 2.24
C ASP A 19 -2.34 10.46 3.10
N ASN A 20 -1.30 10.66 3.92
CA ASN A 20 -0.61 9.54 4.60
C ASN A 20 -1.59 8.73 5.49
N ASN A 21 -2.74 9.31 5.82
CA ASN A 21 -3.85 8.61 6.47
C ASN A 21 -4.52 7.56 5.57
N ASP A 22 -4.72 7.83 4.28
CA ASP A 22 -5.35 6.91 3.34
C ASP A 22 -4.51 5.63 3.18
N LEU A 23 -3.18 5.76 3.08
CA LEU A 23 -2.29 4.60 2.99
C LEU A 23 -2.25 3.80 4.30
N LYS A 24 -2.25 4.48 5.45
CA LYS A 24 -2.36 3.80 6.75
C LYS A 24 -3.65 3.01 6.78
N GLU A 25 -4.78 3.64 6.50
CA GLU A 25 -6.11 3.04 6.52
C GLU A 25 -6.18 1.79 5.61
N LEU A 26 -5.66 1.88 4.38
CA LEU A 26 -5.51 0.71 3.51
C LEU A 26 -4.69 -0.41 4.17
N LEU A 27 -3.53 -0.11 4.74
CA LEU A 27 -2.69 -1.14 5.37
C LEU A 27 -3.33 -1.78 6.61
N TRP A 28 -4.14 -1.03 7.37
CA TRP A 28 -4.96 -1.57 8.45
C TRP A 28 -6.03 -2.51 7.90
N GLY A 29 -6.71 -2.13 6.81
CA GLY A 29 -7.68 -2.99 6.14
C GLY A 29 -7.05 -4.30 5.62
N VAL A 30 -5.83 -4.26 5.10
CA VAL A 30 -5.11 -5.48 4.73
C VAL A 30 -4.88 -6.39 5.93
N ARG A 31 -4.47 -5.82 7.06
CA ARG A 31 -4.26 -6.58 8.29
C ARG A 31 -5.55 -7.26 8.74
N ASP A 32 -6.67 -6.53 8.75
CA ASP A 32 -7.96 -7.09 9.14
C ASP A 32 -8.37 -8.24 8.22
N LEU A 33 -8.26 -8.06 6.91
CA LEU A 33 -8.55 -9.10 5.93
C LEU A 33 -7.61 -10.33 6.05
N LYS A 34 -6.35 -10.14 6.40
CA LYS A 34 -5.40 -11.25 6.67
C LYS A 34 -5.74 -11.99 7.96
N GLU A 35 -6.33 -11.30 8.93
CA GLU A 35 -6.80 -11.88 10.20
C GLU A 35 -8.24 -12.44 10.08
N GLY A 36 -8.86 -12.39 8.89
CA GLY A 36 -10.23 -12.85 8.66
C GLY A 36 -11.30 -11.94 9.29
N ARG A 37 -10.95 -10.70 9.60
CA ARG A 37 -11.84 -9.68 10.13
C ARG A 37 -12.40 -8.82 8.99
N PRO A 38 -13.67 -8.39 9.08
CA PRO A 38 -14.22 -7.41 8.15
C PRO A 38 -13.45 -6.08 8.28
N THR A 39 -13.45 -5.30 7.21
CA THR A 39 -12.80 -3.99 7.14
C THR A 39 -13.79 -2.94 6.67
N ASP A 40 -13.69 -1.73 7.23
CA ASP A 40 -14.51 -0.58 6.85
C ASP A 40 -13.90 0.23 5.70
N VAL A 41 -12.74 -0.20 5.19
CA VAL A 41 -12.03 0.43 4.09
C VAL A 41 -12.83 0.26 2.81
N ALA A 42 -13.20 1.37 2.17
CA ALA A 42 -14.08 1.38 1.00
C ALA A 42 -13.55 0.51 -0.16
N ASP A 43 -12.24 0.57 -0.42
CA ASP A 43 -11.59 -0.24 -1.47
C ASP A 43 -11.62 -1.75 -1.21
N PHE A 44 -11.87 -2.14 0.04
CA PHE A 44 -11.97 -3.53 0.47
C PHE A 44 -13.38 -3.96 0.86
N PHE A 45 -14.37 -3.10 0.61
CA PHE A 45 -15.74 -3.41 0.93
C PHE A 45 -16.22 -4.64 0.16
N GLY A 46 -16.83 -5.59 0.88
CA GLY A 46 -17.33 -6.84 0.31
C GLY A 46 -16.27 -7.93 0.13
N PHE A 47 -15.01 -7.70 0.52
CA PHE A 47 -13.99 -8.74 0.60
C PHE A 47 -13.93 -9.37 1.99
N ASN A 48 -13.70 -10.68 2.02
CA ASN A 48 -13.69 -11.49 3.25
C ASN A 48 -12.27 -12.00 3.57
N SER A 49 -11.36 -11.88 2.62
CA SER A 49 -9.98 -12.35 2.73
C SER A 49 -9.07 -11.51 1.86
N TRP A 50 -7.82 -11.38 2.29
CA TRP A 50 -6.80 -10.67 1.51
C TRP A 50 -6.53 -11.34 0.15
N GLU A 51 -6.64 -12.67 0.08
CA GLU A 51 -6.47 -13.43 -1.17
C GLU A 51 -7.53 -13.03 -2.22
N SER A 52 -8.76 -12.77 -1.79
CA SER A 52 -9.83 -12.30 -2.70
C SER A 52 -9.50 -10.94 -3.31
N VAL A 53 -8.88 -10.05 -2.53
CA VAL A 53 -8.40 -8.74 -3.02
C VAL A 53 -7.25 -8.93 -4.01
N VAL A 54 -6.32 -9.85 -3.72
CA VAL A 54 -5.21 -10.19 -4.62
C VAL A 54 -5.71 -10.70 -5.97
N ASP A 55 -6.73 -11.56 -5.96
CA ASP A 55 -7.30 -12.10 -7.18
C ASP A 55 -8.12 -11.06 -7.95
N PHE A 56 -8.90 -10.23 -7.24
CA PHE A 56 -9.60 -9.10 -7.86
C PHE A 56 -8.63 -8.13 -8.53
N ALA A 57 -7.47 -7.86 -7.92
CA ALA A 57 -6.44 -6.99 -8.49
C ALA A 57 -5.80 -7.52 -9.78
N LYS A 58 -6.08 -8.77 -10.18
CA LYS A 58 -5.66 -9.34 -11.48
C LYS A 58 -6.69 -9.10 -12.59
N THR A 59 -7.91 -8.66 -12.26
CA THR A 59 -8.95 -8.36 -13.26
C THR A 59 -8.83 -6.93 -13.78
N ALA A 60 -9.53 -6.62 -14.87
CA ALA A 60 -9.53 -5.27 -15.42
C ALA A 60 -10.18 -4.26 -14.44
N GLU A 61 -11.20 -4.69 -13.72
CA GLU A 61 -11.96 -3.89 -12.74
C GLU A 61 -11.12 -3.58 -11.50
N GLY A 62 -10.30 -4.53 -11.04
CA GLY A 62 -9.42 -4.37 -9.89
C GLY A 62 -8.02 -3.81 -10.21
N GLY A 63 -7.75 -3.42 -11.45
CA GLY A 63 -6.43 -2.96 -11.89
C GLY A 63 -5.88 -1.77 -11.10
N HIS A 64 -6.76 -0.96 -10.50
CA HIS A 64 -6.37 0.15 -9.63
C HIS A 64 -5.67 -0.31 -8.33
N LEU A 65 -5.94 -1.53 -7.85
CA LEU A 65 -5.33 -2.10 -6.64
C LEU A 65 -4.02 -2.85 -6.93
N THR A 66 -3.71 -3.16 -8.19
CA THR A 66 -2.57 -4.02 -8.56
C THR A 66 -1.25 -3.52 -7.98
N MET A 67 -0.99 -2.21 -8.07
CA MET A 67 0.23 -1.61 -7.54
C MET A 67 0.33 -1.73 -6.03
N PHE A 68 -0.77 -1.46 -5.31
CA PHE A 68 -0.84 -1.58 -3.86
C PHE A 68 -0.68 -3.03 -3.40
N VAL A 69 -1.38 -3.96 -4.05
CA VAL A 69 -1.26 -5.41 -3.78
C VAL A 69 0.19 -5.87 -3.94
N ASN A 70 0.85 -5.50 -5.05
CA ASN A 70 2.24 -5.87 -5.29
C ASN A 70 3.19 -5.30 -4.23
N LEU A 71 2.95 -4.05 -3.81
CA LEU A 71 3.71 -3.41 -2.74
C LEU A 71 3.59 -4.17 -1.42
N VAL A 72 2.36 -4.54 -1.03
CA VAL A 72 2.09 -5.29 0.20
C VAL A 72 2.63 -6.71 0.12
N GLN A 73 2.54 -7.39 -1.03
CA GLN A 73 3.14 -8.71 -1.22
C GLN A 73 4.67 -8.69 -1.14
N SER A 74 5.30 -7.64 -1.68
CA SER A 74 6.76 -7.50 -1.70
C SER A 74 7.34 -7.14 -0.34
N LYS A 75 6.74 -6.18 0.37
CA LYS A 75 7.34 -5.57 1.57
C LYS A 75 6.64 -5.96 2.88
N GLY A 76 5.39 -6.43 2.81
CA GLY A 76 4.56 -6.80 3.96
C GLY A 76 3.91 -5.60 4.65
N GLU A 77 2.65 -5.75 5.04
CA GLU A 77 1.84 -4.69 5.63
C GLU A 77 2.42 -4.17 6.96
N LYS A 78 2.98 -5.06 7.79
CA LYS A 78 3.57 -4.68 9.09
C LYS A 78 4.80 -3.79 8.92
N ARG A 79 5.66 -4.11 7.94
CA ARG A 79 6.86 -3.31 7.64
C ARG A 79 6.47 -1.94 7.09
N LEU A 80 5.47 -1.90 6.22
CA LEU A 80 4.93 -0.66 5.67
C LEU A 80 4.29 0.22 6.75
N LEU A 81 3.44 -0.35 7.61
CA LEU A 81 2.86 0.35 8.77
C LEU A 81 3.94 0.90 9.71
N TRP A 82 4.98 0.11 9.97
CA TRP A 82 6.12 0.57 10.77
C TRP A 82 6.82 1.76 10.10
N ALA A 83 7.17 1.66 8.82
CA ALA A 83 7.85 2.72 8.08
C ALA A 83 7.04 4.02 8.05
N ILE A 84 5.73 3.92 7.85
CA ILE A 84 4.82 5.07 7.82
C ILE A 84 4.68 5.71 9.21
N ASN A 85 4.63 4.92 10.29
CA ASN A 85 4.59 5.45 11.65
C ASN A 85 5.93 6.06 12.10
N GLN A 86 7.03 5.72 11.42
CA GLN A 86 8.36 6.32 11.64
C GLN A 86 8.62 7.55 10.76
N SER A 87 7.79 7.82 9.75
CA SER A 87 7.90 9.04 8.93
C SER A 87 7.46 10.26 9.75
N VAL A 88 8.44 11.06 10.13
CA VAL A 88 8.28 12.44 10.60
C VAL A 88 8.25 13.40 9.38
N GLY A 89 7.75 14.62 9.58
CA GLY A 89 7.28 15.56 8.52
C GLY A 89 8.17 15.80 7.29
N GLU A 90 7.54 16.34 6.24
CA GLU A 90 8.01 16.54 4.84
C GLU A 90 9.50 16.89 4.64
N ASP A 91 10.11 17.67 5.54
CA ASP A 91 11.53 18.07 5.47
C ASP A 91 12.54 16.93 5.60
N GLN A 92 12.12 15.70 5.96
CA GLN A 92 13.04 14.58 6.24
C GLN A 92 12.75 13.28 5.47
N ALA A 93 11.95 13.33 4.41
CA ALA A 93 11.72 12.17 3.55
C ALA A 93 12.77 12.05 2.43
N ASP A 94 13.35 10.85 2.25
CA ASP A 94 14.42 10.60 1.26
C ASP A 94 13.91 10.40 -0.18
N ILE A 95 12.63 10.11 -0.39
CA ILE A 95 11.99 10.01 -1.72
C ILE A 95 10.60 10.59 -1.63
N VAL A 96 10.19 11.40 -2.61
CA VAL A 96 8.80 11.83 -2.80
C VAL A 96 8.22 11.00 -3.96
N ILE A 97 7.31 10.06 -3.66
CA ILE A 97 6.51 9.34 -4.64
C ILE A 97 5.31 10.23 -4.96
N SER A 98 5.52 11.20 -5.84
CA SER A 98 4.43 11.92 -6.48
C SER A 98 3.72 11.01 -7.47
N MET A 99 2.45 10.69 -7.22
CA MET A 99 1.56 10.05 -8.19
C MET A 99 1.14 11.07 -9.26
N THR A 100 2.10 11.76 -9.87
CA THR A 100 1.87 12.70 -10.97
C THR A 100 2.26 12.04 -12.28
N CYS A 101 1.23 11.59 -12.99
CA CYS A 101 1.25 11.20 -14.39
C CYS A 101 1.71 12.38 -15.26
N PRO A 102 2.57 12.20 -16.28
CA PRO A 102 2.55 13.06 -17.47
C PRO A 102 1.42 12.69 -18.42
#